data_AF-X6M8L7-F1
#
_entry.id   AF-X6M8L7-F1
#
_cell.length_a   1.000
_cell.length_b   1.000
_cell.length_c   1.000
_cell.angle_alpha   90.00
_cell.angle_beta   90.00
_cell.angle_gamma   90.00
#
_symmetry.space_group_name_H-M   'P 1'
#
loop_
_entity.id
_entity.type
_entity.pdbx_description
1 polymer ?
#
loop_
_entity_poly.entity_id
_entity_poly.type
_entity_poly.pdbx_seq_one_letter_code
_entity_poly.pdbx_strand_id
1 'polypeptide(L)'
;MLKLDKEGEEKKNPENRDVFSVSGCYDKDWVCQTNERQSLSRLTCFLCNQIANKGVELNCKEHEDSEHGYLVGEECLQRYLKQNKNKCPIGQHDHCDFSKSRTVRQQICDLFVMCARQYAQLREEMEPGEKESLPKNSISCHYKGKIQDMGGHLDKSCTLMSNKLSNSSEFQSQLLQMSEQIKQLQHHLQQNQHMVQQLQEPLQNKQSRVEEVAQMHLESKRQIESFKVEMLKRDEKMLELTKNVQTVLANMQQLQTEMKQHNVQLTQQTNQLTKCQAKIDTLVTDFVNHQRTVQTDLDGQKQQVAHLKLLINTQHDERKYAEKNLAKPDCNVTCYNMLAVIRSPCLINGVDFLLVNENKKTIGLKHQQWNIYNFGVYLLGNELTLCPDGKYNSTSPENIGHLCIKTSHLWIKHSSSKIDCTGRGYQRGPGASTDGCSSGAGYGTKGDAPSKNIKDYLGTSGQVYGEETLLKEIHYGSGSDKYCGGGIIELIIEQQLINHGSIQSNGNGAWSNGGGGSGGSILIELQCHSQSQPNTLEQTLGIITCTGGKIDKSYYEAGAGGDGRIAIYGIELSSEDLKHINPKPFNRMQR
;
A
#
# COMPACT_ATOMS: atom_id res chain seq x y z
N MET A 1 34.75 21.97 11.07
CA MET A 1 35.46 23.22 11.41
C MET A 1 36.46 22.86 12.52
N LEU A 2 37.72 22.64 12.14
CA LEU A 2 38.91 22.57 13.01
C LEU A 2 40.09 22.48 12.01
N LYS A 3 40.70 23.63 11.72
CA LYS A 3 41.99 23.74 11.02
C LYS A 3 43.09 23.69 12.07
N LEU A 4 44.11 22.88 11.85
CA LEU A 4 45.38 22.93 12.58
C LEU A 4 46.46 23.19 11.53
N ASP A 5 47.04 24.39 11.60
CA ASP A 5 48.26 24.79 10.90
C ASP A 5 49.48 24.18 11.60
N LYS A 6 50.47 23.75 10.82
CA LYS A 6 51.86 23.60 11.25
C LYS A 6 52.80 23.97 10.10
N GLU A 7 53.32 25.18 10.13
CA GLU A 7 54.70 25.50 9.74
C GLU A 7 55.63 24.70 10.70
N GLY A 8 56.82 24.21 10.40
CA GLY A 8 57.86 24.51 9.42
C GLY A 8 59.17 24.19 10.16
N GLU A 9 60.14 23.50 9.54
CA GLU A 9 61.56 23.52 9.96
C GLU A 9 62.41 22.73 8.93
N GLU A 10 63.02 23.43 7.98
CA GLU A 10 64.13 22.90 7.19
C GLU A 10 65.45 23.38 7.80
N LYS A 11 66.21 22.43 8.35
CA LYS A 11 67.59 22.63 8.81
C LYS A 11 68.52 22.84 7.62
N LYS A 12 69.21 23.99 7.56
CA LYS A 12 70.36 24.21 6.67
C LYS A 12 71.64 23.76 7.36
N ASN A 13 72.33 22.81 6.75
CA ASN A 13 73.66 22.34 7.14
C ASN A 13 74.72 23.32 6.56
N PRO A 14 75.72 23.79 7.33
CA PRO A 14 76.77 24.66 6.83
C PRO A 14 77.97 23.87 6.29
N GLU A 15 78.79 24.57 5.51
CA GLU A 15 80.23 24.33 5.29
C GLU A 15 80.69 23.28 4.29
N ASN A 16 80.84 23.75 3.04
CA ASN A 16 82.12 23.62 2.35
C ASN A 16 82.37 24.91 1.56
N ARG A 17 82.94 25.94 2.21
CA ARG A 17 83.34 27.20 1.55
C ARG A 17 84.74 27.01 0.98
N ASP A 18 84.82 26.77 -0.32
CA ASP A 18 86.04 26.97 -1.09
C ASP A 18 86.56 28.39 -0.82
N VAL A 19 87.72 28.49 -0.17
CA VAL A 19 88.28 29.75 0.35
C VAL A 19 88.60 30.76 -0.75
N PHE A 20 88.59 30.33 -2.02
CA PHE A 20 88.77 31.20 -3.19
C PHE A 20 87.73 30.98 -4.26
N SER A 21 86.46 30.95 -3.86
CA SER A 21 85.41 31.25 -4.83
C SER A 21 85.63 32.68 -5.34
N VAL A 22 85.86 32.83 -6.65
CA VAL A 22 85.92 34.13 -7.36
C VAL A 22 84.58 34.89 -7.26
N SER A 23 83.57 34.26 -6.65
CA SER A 23 82.28 34.84 -6.29
C SER A 23 82.28 35.34 -4.82
N GLY A 24 82.34 36.67 -4.66
CA GLY A 24 82.38 37.34 -3.36
C GLY A 24 83.44 38.45 -3.27
N CYS A 25 83.36 39.29 -2.24
CA CYS A 25 84.39 40.31 -1.95
C CYS A 25 85.72 39.65 -1.56
N TYR A 26 86.83 40.32 -1.88
CA TYR A 26 88.17 39.79 -1.64
C TYR A 26 88.58 39.93 -0.18
N ASP A 27 89.19 38.89 0.36
CA ASP A 27 89.72 38.88 1.72
C ASP A 27 90.64 40.09 1.96
N LYS A 28 90.31 40.88 2.98
CA LYS A 28 90.99 42.14 3.26
C LYS A 28 92.42 41.90 3.71
N ASP A 29 92.67 40.87 4.51
CA ASP A 29 94.00 40.56 5.03
C ASP A 29 94.91 40.03 3.92
N TRP A 30 94.36 39.32 2.94
CA TRP A 30 95.05 38.90 1.73
C TRP A 30 95.51 40.09 0.89
N VAL A 31 94.61 41.03 0.61
CA VAL A 31 94.92 42.23 -0.18
C VAL A 31 95.86 43.17 0.58
N CYS A 32 95.77 43.22 1.92
CA CYS A 32 96.68 44.02 2.76
C CYS A 32 98.13 43.51 2.76
N GLN A 33 98.42 42.28 2.31
CA GLN A 33 99.80 41.77 2.25
C GLN A 33 100.68 42.59 1.28
N THR A 34 100.06 43.25 0.31
CA THR A 34 100.77 43.88 -0.81
C THR A 34 100.34 45.31 -1.09
N ASN A 35 99.40 45.86 -0.32
CA ASN A 35 98.89 47.23 -0.45
C ASN A 35 98.77 47.91 0.93
N GLU A 36 98.88 49.24 0.98
CA GLU A 36 98.77 50.01 2.22
C GLU A 36 97.34 50.03 2.78
N ARG A 37 97.17 49.74 4.09
CA ARG A 37 95.84 49.69 4.73
C ARG A 37 95.03 50.97 4.59
N GLN A 38 95.69 52.13 4.58
CA GLN A 38 95.02 53.42 4.51
C GLN A 38 94.34 53.64 3.15
N SER A 39 94.97 53.20 2.04
CA SER A 39 94.41 53.34 0.68
C SER A 39 93.26 52.37 0.41
N LEU A 40 93.22 51.23 1.10
CA LEU A 40 92.17 50.21 0.97
C LEU A 40 90.86 50.54 1.70
N SER A 41 90.89 51.50 2.65
CA SER A 41 89.71 51.89 3.43
C SER A 41 88.53 52.31 2.54
N ARG A 42 88.81 53.09 1.48
CA ARG A 42 87.82 53.56 0.50
C ARG A 42 87.32 52.48 -0.46
N LEU A 43 88.01 51.33 -0.52
CA LEU A 43 87.67 50.19 -1.38
C LEU A 43 86.98 49.06 -0.61
N THR A 44 86.66 49.29 0.67
CA THR A 44 86.03 48.30 1.54
C THR A 44 84.53 48.24 1.28
N CYS A 45 84.00 47.04 1.07
CA CYS A 45 82.58 46.78 0.97
C CYS A 45 81.89 47.03 2.32
N PHE A 46 80.90 47.91 2.32
CA PHE A 46 80.14 48.25 3.52
C PHE A 46 79.43 47.05 4.17
N LEU A 47 78.97 46.08 3.39
CA LEU A 47 78.16 44.96 3.89
C LEU A 47 78.97 43.84 4.57
N CYS A 48 80.14 43.52 4.04
CA CYS A 48 80.95 42.40 4.55
C CYS A 48 82.30 42.81 5.13
N ASN A 49 82.63 44.10 5.07
CA ASN A 49 83.88 44.69 5.56
C ASN A 49 85.16 44.11 4.90
N GLN A 50 85.01 43.44 3.76
CA GLN A 50 86.09 42.93 2.90
C GLN A 50 86.34 43.88 1.72
N ILE A 51 87.39 43.68 0.92
CA ILE A 51 87.62 44.54 -0.26
C ILE A 51 86.57 44.25 -1.32
N ALA A 52 85.84 45.27 -1.77
CA ALA A 52 84.70 45.09 -2.66
C ALA A 52 85.13 44.42 -3.97
N ASN A 53 84.49 43.31 -4.34
CA ASN A 53 84.64 42.72 -5.67
C ASN A 53 83.51 43.23 -6.58
N LYS A 54 83.87 43.69 -7.79
CA LYS A 54 82.96 44.37 -8.72
C LYS A 54 82.16 45.48 -8.02
N GLY A 55 82.84 46.34 -7.26
CA GLY A 55 82.21 47.37 -6.43
C GLY A 55 81.14 48.21 -7.14
N VAL A 56 80.08 48.55 -6.42
CA VAL A 56 79.00 49.44 -6.83
C VAL A 56 78.80 50.51 -5.76
N GLU A 57 78.52 51.73 -6.19
CA GLU A 57 78.26 52.87 -5.31
C GLU A 57 76.75 53.08 -5.19
N LEU A 58 76.26 53.26 -3.96
CA LEU A 58 74.87 53.57 -3.70
C LEU A 58 74.61 55.05 -3.98
N ASN A 59 73.59 55.33 -4.82
CA ASN A 59 73.24 56.67 -5.30
C ASN A 59 71.80 57.05 -4.90
N CYS A 60 71.34 56.55 -3.75
CA CYS A 60 70.00 56.83 -3.26
C CYS A 60 69.88 58.32 -2.87
N LYS A 61 68.78 58.98 -3.25
CA LYS A 61 68.53 60.42 -2.94
C LYS A 61 68.55 60.70 -1.45
N GLU A 62 68.13 59.70 -0.66
CA GLU A 62 68.11 59.71 0.78
C GLU A 62 69.51 59.84 1.41
N HIS A 63 70.59 59.67 0.63
CA HIS A 63 71.99 59.67 1.09
C HIS A 63 72.89 60.62 0.26
N GLU A 64 72.27 61.54 -0.51
CA GLU A 64 72.97 62.43 -1.46
C GLU A 64 73.92 63.44 -0.77
N ASP A 65 73.67 63.76 0.51
CA ASP A 65 74.48 64.66 1.33
C ASP A 65 75.70 63.98 2.01
N SER A 66 75.93 62.69 1.78
CA SER A 66 77.11 62.01 2.34
C SER A 66 78.38 62.39 1.57
N GLU A 67 79.38 62.98 2.24
CA GLU A 67 80.66 63.38 1.60
C GLU A 67 81.42 62.21 0.95
N HIS A 68 81.07 60.96 1.29
CA HIS A 68 81.69 59.75 0.78
C HIS A 68 80.61 58.75 0.37
N GLY A 69 80.53 58.43 -0.93
CA GLY A 69 79.61 57.42 -1.45
C GLY A 69 79.84 56.03 -0.80
N TYR A 70 78.76 55.30 -0.55
CA TYR A 70 78.83 53.97 0.06
C TYR A 70 79.19 52.91 -0.97
N LEU A 71 80.37 52.31 -0.84
CA LEU A 71 80.83 51.23 -1.71
C LEU A 71 80.38 49.87 -1.19
N VAL A 72 79.77 49.08 -2.07
CA VAL A 72 79.32 47.70 -1.77
C VAL A 72 79.79 46.76 -2.88
N GLY A 73 80.20 45.54 -2.56
CA GLY A 73 80.44 44.51 -3.57
C GLY A 73 79.13 44.11 -4.26
N GLU A 74 79.14 43.96 -5.59
CA GLU A 74 77.92 43.71 -6.39
C GLU A 74 77.14 42.48 -5.91
N GLU A 75 77.82 41.36 -5.66
CA GLU A 75 77.16 40.15 -5.14
C GLU A 75 76.66 40.31 -3.70
N CYS A 76 77.37 41.06 -2.86
CA CYS A 76 76.92 41.35 -1.50
C CYS A 76 75.63 42.16 -1.52
N LEU A 77 75.56 43.18 -2.38
CA LEU A 77 74.35 43.97 -2.57
C LEU A 77 73.20 43.12 -3.12
N GLN A 78 73.44 42.31 -4.15
CA GLN A 78 72.42 41.43 -4.73
C GLN A 78 71.84 40.44 -3.70
N ARG A 79 72.71 39.80 -2.91
CA ARG A 79 72.27 38.88 -1.85
C ARG A 79 71.48 39.62 -0.78
N TYR A 80 71.95 40.79 -0.36
CA TYR A 80 71.28 41.61 0.64
C TYR A 80 69.88 42.04 0.18
N LEU A 81 69.75 42.59 -1.03
CA LEU A 81 68.46 43.03 -1.59
C LEU A 81 67.47 41.87 -1.69
N LYS A 82 67.92 40.69 -2.15
CA LYS A 82 67.07 39.49 -2.24
C LYS A 82 66.55 39.04 -0.87
N GLN A 83 67.37 39.14 0.17
CA GLN A 83 67.00 38.74 1.53
C GLN A 83 66.16 39.80 2.27
N ASN A 84 66.35 41.08 1.94
CA ASN A 84 65.74 42.22 2.65
C ASN A 84 64.68 42.95 1.82
N LYS A 85 63.97 42.23 0.94
CA LYS A 85 62.83 42.76 0.14
C LYS A 85 63.18 44.05 -0.63
N ASN A 86 64.38 44.09 -1.22
CA ASN A 86 64.91 45.23 -2.01
C ASN A 86 65.09 46.56 -1.24
N LYS A 87 65.15 46.52 0.09
CA LYS A 87 65.44 47.71 0.91
C LYS A 87 66.91 48.10 0.88
N CYS A 88 67.21 49.40 0.94
CA CYS A 88 68.57 49.92 0.97
C CYS A 88 69.32 49.53 2.27
N PRO A 89 70.60 49.12 2.21
CA PRO A 89 71.37 48.73 3.40
C PRO A 89 71.75 49.86 4.35
N ILE A 90 71.71 51.13 3.92
CA ILE A 90 72.10 52.27 4.77
C ILE A 90 70.89 52.89 5.48
N GLY A 91 69.77 53.09 4.76
CA GLY A 91 68.58 53.78 5.30
C GLY A 91 67.29 52.96 5.32
N GLN A 92 67.29 51.69 4.88
CA GLN A 92 66.11 50.80 4.85
C GLN A 92 64.89 51.35 4.08
N HIS A 93 65.10 52.35 3.21
CA HIS A 93 64.08 52.84 2.29
C HIS A 93 63.88 51.89 1.11
N ASP A 94 62.74 52.04 0.44
CA ASP A 94 62.42 51.27 -0.76
C ASP A 94 63.18 51.83 -1.98
N HIS A 95 63.40 50.98 -2.99
CA HIS A 95 64.09 51.30 -4.25
C HIS A 95 65.54 51.79 -4.08
N CYS A 96 66.42 50.86 -3.71
CA CYS A 96 67.87 51.09 -3.66
C CYS A 96 68.46 51.35 -5.06
N ASP A 97 68.82 52.60 -5.34
CA ASP A 97 69.55 52.99 -6.55
C ASP A 97 71.07 52.88 -6.36
N PHE A 98 71.75 52.29 -7.33
CA PHE A 98 73.20 52.11 -7.32
C PHE A 98 73.78 52.17 -8.73
N SER A 99 75.04 52.59 -8.82
CA SER A 99 75.75 52.67 -10.10
C SER A 99 77.06 51.89 -10.08
N LYS A 100 77.45 51.40 -11.25
CA LYS A 100 78.72 50.69 -11.44
C LYS A 100 79.82 51.72 -11.70
N SER A 101 80.45 52.21 -10.63
CA SER A 101 81.58 53.14 -10.73
C SER A 101 82.76 52.48 -11.45
N ARG A 102 83.02 52.94 -12.68
CA ARG A 102 84.14 52.43 -13.50
C ARG A 102 85.49 52.69 -12.82
N THR A 103 85.63 53.86 -12.20
CA THR A 103 86.86 54.28 -11.52
C THR A 103 87.17 53.38 -10.33
N VAL A 104 86.20 53.14 -9.44
CA VAL A 104 86.42 52.30 -8.26
C VAL A 104 86.68 50.85 -8.64
N ARG A 105 85.93 50.32 -9.62
CA ARG A 105 86.19 48.95 -10.14
C ARG A 105 87.60 48.83 -10.71
N GLN A 106 88.07 49.83 -11.44
CA GLN A 106 89.44 49.83 -11.97
C GLN A 106 90.48 49.88 -10.85
N GLN A 107 90.28 50.74 -9.84
CA GLN A 107 91.16 50.81 -8.66
C GLN A 107 91.27 49.46 -7.94
N ILE A 108 90.15 48.75 -7.77
CA ILE A 108 90.14 47.40 -7.17
C ILE A 108 90.89 46.40 -8.07
N CYS A 109 90.60 46.41 -9.38
CA CYS A 109 91.26 45.51 -10.34
C CYS A 109 92.78 45.69 -10.38
N ASP A 110 93.25 46.92 -10.18
CA ASP A 110 94.67 47.30 -10.19
C ASP A 110 95.41 47.04 -8.88
N LEU A 111 94.72 46.64 -7.81
CA LEU A 111 95.37 46.24 -6.56
C LEU A 111 96.28 45.04 -6.81
N PHE A 112 97.48 45.09 -6.25
CA PHE A 112 98.42 43.97 -6.34
C PHE A 112 98.07 42.93 -5.28
N VAL A 113 98.15 41.66 -5.62
CA VAL A 113 97.97 40.53 -4.69
C VAL A 113 99.00 39.44 -4.97
N MET A 114 99.29 38.65 -3.94
CA MET A 114 100.02 37.40 -4.09
C MET A 114 99.08 36.26 -4.49
N CYS A 115 99.64 35.13 -4.96
CA CYS A 115 98.86 33.94 -5.32
C CYS A 115 97.86 33.55 -4.22
N ALA A 116 96.58 33.43 -4.58
CA ALA A 116 95.51 33.03 -3.67
C ALA A 116 95.77 31.66 -3.00
N ARG A 117 96.25 30.66 -3.77
CA ARG A 117 96.56 29.32 -3.24
C ARG A 117 97.74 29.33 -2.26
N GLN A 118 98.73 30.19 -2.49
CA GLN A 118 99.84 30.36 -1.57
C GLN A 118 99.39 31.07 -0.28
N TYR A 119 98.50 32.07 -0.38
CA TYR A 119 97.92 32.71 0.79
C TYR A 119 97.09 31.73 1.64
N ALA A 120 96.36 30.81 1.01
CA ALA A 120 95.65 29.72 1.70
C ALA A 120 96.60 28.88 2.57
N GLN A 121 97.71 28.43 1.98
CA GLN A 121 98.73 27.63 2.67
C GLN A 121 99.37 28.39 3.83
N LEU A 122 99.70 29.67 3.65
CA LEU A 122 100.27 30.51 4.70
C LEU A 122 99.30 30.76 5.87
N ARG A 123 97.99 30.79 5.60
CA ARG A 123 96.96 30.98 6.63
C ARG A 123 96.80 29.72 7.49
N GLU A 124 96.92 28.53 6.92
CA GLU A 124 96.86 27.26 7.65
C GLU A 124 98.07 27.06 8.59
N GLU A 125 99.22 27.67 8.28
CA GLU A 125 100.42 27.62 9.14
C GLU A 125 100.35 28.55 10.38
N MET A 126 99.37 29.46 10.46
CA MET A 126 99.23 30.42 11.57
C MET A 126 98.23 30.00 12.67
N GLU A 127 97.47 28.93 12.48
CA GLU A 127 96.58 28.37 13.52
C GLU A 127 97.38 27.41 14.43
N PRO A 128 97.43 27.63 15.76
CA PRO A 128 98.24 26.81 16.67
C PRO A 128 97.54 25.48 16.96
N GLY A 129 97.81 24.47 16.13
CA GLY A 129 97.33 23.11 16.34
C GLY A 129 98.28 22.08 15.72
N GLU A 130 98.86 21.25 16.58
CA GLU A 130 99.88 20.23 16.31
C GLU A 130 99.63 19.35 15.07
N LYS A 131 100.63 19.26 14.17
CA LYS A 131 101.20 17.97 13.69
C LYS A 131 102.43 18.11 12.78
N GLU A 132 103.51 17.50 13.28
CA GLU A 132 104.62 16.76 12.64
C GLU A 132 104.98 16.94 11.14
N SER A 133 106.17 17.55 10.96
CA SER A 133 107.28 17.20 10.04
C SER A 133 107.05 16.67 8.60
N LEU A 134 107.16 17.61 7.65
CA LEU A 134 108.00 17.63 6.41
C LEU A 134 107.66 16.64 5.26
N PRO A 135 107.75 17.07 3.97
CA PRO A 135 108.85 17.88 3.43
C PRO A 135 108.45 19.30 2.99
N LYS A 136 109.32 20.25 3.39
CA LYS A 136 109.56 21.54 2.75
C LYS A 136 109.96 21.30 1.28
N ASN A 137 109.00 21.01 0.42
CA ASN A 137 109.16 21.28 -1.00
C ASN A 137 108.48 22.61 -1.26
N SER A 138 109.33 23.63 -1.23
CA SER A 138 109.09 25.03 -1.57
C SER A 138 108.56 25.18 -3.01
N ILE A 139 107.34 24.72 -3.27
CA ILE A 139 106.59 25.12 -4.46
C ILE A 139 105.89 26.43 -4.06
N SER A 140 106.69 27.47 -3.87
CA SER A 140 106.17 28.83 -3.64
C SER A 140 105.73 29.39 -4.98
N CYS A 141 104.48 29.84 -5.06
CA CYS A 141 104.00 30.53 -6.24
C CYS A 141 104.43 32.01 -6.21
N HIS A 142 105.49 32.41 -6.91
CA HIS A 142 105.96 33.81 -6.90
C HIS A 142 105.05 34.81 -7.63
N TYR A 143 103.79 34.46 -7.89
CA TYR A 143 102.85 35.38 -8.52
C TYR A 143 102.59 36.57 -7.59
N LYS A 144 102.94 37.75 -8.07
CA LYS A 144 102.54 39.05 -7.53
C LYS A 144 102.08 39.92 -8.68
N GLY A 145 100.79 40.14 -8.78
CA GLY A 145 100.18 40.80 -9.94
C GLY A 145 98.86 41.46 -9.57
N LYS A 146 98.23 42.12 -10.55
CA LYS A 146 96.94 42.76 -10.36
C LYS A 146 95.85 41.72 -10.10
N ILE A 147 94.89 42.03 -9.22
CA ILE A 147 93.77 41.13 -8.88
C ILE A 147 93.04 40.64 -10.13
N GLN A 148 92.85 41.50 -11.14
CA GLN A 148 92.15 41.14 -12.38
C GLN A 148 92.81 39.98 -13.15
N ASP A 149 94.13 39.81 -13.02
CA ASP A 149 94.90 38.79 -13.74
C ASP A 149 94.98 37.46 -12.96
N MET A 150 94.47 37.43 -11.71
CA MET A 150 94.54 36.27 -10.81
C MET A 150 93.80 35.05 -11.37
N GLY A 151 92.63 35.23 -11.99
CA GLY A 151 91.87 34.11 -12.55
C GLY A 151 92.65 33.39 -13.64
N GLY A 152 93.25 34.15 -14.56
CA GLY A 152 94.12 33.60 -15.61
C GLY A 152 95.34 32.88 -15.05
N HIS A 153 95.90 33.38 -13.94
CA HIS A 153 96.98 32.70 -13.23
C HIS A 153 96.55 31.36 -12.62
N LEU A 154 95.46 31.34 -11.84
CA LEU A 154 94.97 30.14 -11.15
C LEU A 154 94.62 29.00 -12.12
N ASP A 155 94.10 29.33 -13.31
CA ASP A 155 93.68 28.35 -14.30
C ASP A 155 94.81 27.81 -15.18
N LYS A 156 95.83 28.62 -15.47
CA LYS A 156 96.80 28.32 -16.55
C LYS A 156 98.26 28.25 -16.12
N SER A 157 98.65 28.90 -15.03
CA SER A 157 100.07 29.09 -14.71
C SER A 157 100.43 28.90 -13.23
N CYS A 158 99.45 28.59 -12.38
CA CYS A 158 99.72 28.33 -10.97
C CYS A 158 100.39 26.96 -10.79
N THR A 159 101.64 26.96 -10.34
CA THR A 159 102.44 25.75 -10.06
C THR A 159 101.87 24.89 -8.92
N LEU A 160 100.93 25.44 -8.14
CA LEU A 160 100.17 24.75 -7.09
C LEU A 160 98.96 23.95 -7.65
N MET A 161 98.86 23.75 -8.96
CA MET A 161 97.77 23.00 -9.63
C MET A 161 97.93 21.47 -9.66
N SER A 162 99.12 20.92 -9.40
CA SER A 162 99.41 19.53 -9.75
C SER A 162 99.51 18.63 -8.53
N ASN A 163 98.39 18.04 -8.12
CA ASN A 163 98.37 16.73 -7.47
C ASN A 163 96.97 16.09 -7.58
N LYS A 164 96.62 15.57 -8.75
CA LYS A 164 95.78 14.36 -8.84
C LYS A 164 96.31 13.40 -9.91
N LEU A 165 96.93 12.35 -9.38
CA LEU A 165 97.02 10.95 -9.84
C LEU A 165 97.78 10.63 -11.14
N SER A 166 98.93 9.97 -10.95
CA SER A 166 99.50 9.00 -11.88
C SER A 166 99.92 7.75 -11.09
N ASN A 167 99.16 6.64 -11.20
CA ASN A 167 99.62 5.25 -11.08
C ASN A 167 98.53 4.32 -11.64
N SER A 168 98.84 3.66 -12.75
CA SER A 168 97.92 3.08 -13.73
C SER A 168 98.13 1.56 -13.86
N SER A 169 97.23 0.77 -13.26
CA SER A 169 96.71 -0.52 -13.79
C SER A 169 95.72 -1.17 -12.80
N GLU A 170 96.05 -1.21 -11.50
CA GLU A 170 95.17 -1.77 -10.45
C GLU A 170 93.90 -0.94 -10.22
N PHE A 171 94.05 0.38 -10.21
CA PHE A 171 92.91 1.29 -10.05
C PHE A 171 91.92 1.20 -11.21
N GLN A 172 92.41 0.97 -12.44
CA GLN A 172 91.56 0.83 -13.63
C GLN A 172 90.77 -0.48 -13.60
N SER A 173 91.40 -1.58 -13.16
CA SER A 173 90.73 -2.86 -12.97
C SER A 173 89.62 -2.77 -11.91
N GLN A 174 89.92 -2.15 -10.76
CA GLN A 174 88.92 -1.91 -9.71
C GLN A 174 87.80 -0.97 -10.19
N LEU A 175 88.11 0.07 -10.97
CA LEU A 175 87.10 0.97 -11.52
C LEU A 175 86.16 0.27 -12.51
N LEU A 176 86.69 -0.62 -13.35
CA LEU A 176 85.89 -1.41 -14.29
C LEU A 176 85.00 -2.41 -13.54
N GLN A 177 85.52 -3.07 -12.50
CA GLN A 177 84.74 -3.97 -11.66
C GLN A 177 83.63 -3.24 -10.89
N MET A 178 83.93 -2.07 -10.31
CA MET A 178 82.92 -1.22 -9.67
C MET A 178 81.90 -0.70 -10.67
N SER A 179 82.33 -0.31 -11.88
CA SER A 179 81.41 0.12 -12.93
C SER A 179 80.45 -0.98 -13.36
N GLU A 180 80.89 -2.24 -13.40
CA GLU A 180 80.04 -3.36 -13.77
C GLU A 180 79.05 -3.71 -12.63
N GLN A 181 79.49 -3.64 -11.37
CA GLN A 181 78.61 -3.76 -10.21
C GLN A 181 77.55 -2.64 -10.17
N ILE A 182 77.92 -1.41 -10.52
CA ILE A 182 76.98 -0.29 -10.62
C ILE A 182 75.94 -0.56 -11.70
N LYS A 183 76.33 -1.07 -12.87
CA LYS A 183 75.36 -1.43 -13.92
C LYS A 183 74.40 -2.54 -13.48
N GLN A 184 74.90 -3.57 -12.79
CA GLN A 184 74.05 -4.63 -12.24
C GLN A 184 73.05 -4.09 -11.22
N LEU A 185 73.50 -3.21 -10.32
CA LEU A 185 72.63 -2.56 -9.34
C LEU A 185 71.60 -1.65 -10.01
N GLN A 186 71.98 -0.91 -11.06
CA GLN A 186 71.05 -0.10 -11.85
C GLN A 186 69.99 -0.97 -12.53
N HIS A 187 70.37 -2.14 -13.06
CA HIS A 187 69.43 -3.07 -13.65
C HIS A 187 68.46 -3.66 -12.61
N HIS A 188 68.96 -4.08 -11.45
CA HIS A 188 68.11 -4.57 -10.36
C HIS A 188 67.17 -3.48 -9.83
N LEU A 189 67.64 -2.23 -9.75
CA LEU A 189 66.80 -1.11 -9.33
C LEU A 189 65.66 -0.86 -10.32
N GLN A 190 65.94 -0.92 -11.63
CA GLN A 190 64.91 -0.81 -12.67
C GLN A 190 63.91 -1.97 -12.62
N GLN A 191 64.39 -3.21 -12.43
CA GLN A 191 63.51 -4.38 -12.27
C GLN A 191 62.62 -4.25 -11.03
N ASN A 192 63.17 -3.80 -9.90
CA ASN A 192 62.40 -3.56 -8.68
C ASN A 192 61.38 -2.44 -8.85
N GLN A 193 61.72 -1.35 -9.55
CA GLN A 193 60.76 -0.29 -9.89
C GLN A 193 59.61 -0.82 -10.74
N HIS A 194 59.91 -1.64 -11.74
CA HIS A 194 58.89 -2.26 -12.58
C HIS A 194 57.99 -3.21 -11.77
N MET A 195 58.56 -4.01 -10.87
CA MET A 195 57.80 -4.90 -9.99
C MET A 195 56.89 -4.11 -9.03
N VAL A 196 57.35 -2.98 -8.48
CA VAL A 196 56.52 -2.10 -7.65
C VAL A 196 55.34 -1.52 -8.46
N GLN A 197 55.58 -1.08 -9.70
CA GLN A 197 54.52 -0.60 -10.58
C GLN A 197 53.49 -1.69 -10.91
N GLN A 198 53.95 -2.91 -11.19
CA GLN A 198 53.07 -4.06 -11.45
C GLN A 198 52.21 -4.44 -10.23
N LEU A 199 52.68 -4.19 -9.01
CA LEU A 199 51.93 -4.45 -7.78
C LEU A 199 50.96 -3.32 -7.40
N GLN A 200 51.15 -2.11 -7.93
CA GLN A 200 50.35 -0.94 -7.61
C GLN A 200 48.89 -1.07 -8.08
N GLU A 201 48.69 -1.53 -9.33
CA GLU A 201 47.36 -1.69 -9.91
C GLU A 201 46.51 -2.77 -9.19
N PRO A 202 47.02 -3.99 -8.89
CA PRO A 202 46.30 -4.96 -8.08
C PRO A 202 45.95 -4.45 -6.68
N LEU A 203 46.83 -3.65 -6.07
CA LEU A 203 46.59 -3.10 -4.73
C LEU A 203 45.44 -2.08 -4.75
N GLN A 204 45.43 -1.20 -5.75
CA GLN A 204 44.39 -0.19 -5.93
C GLN A 204 43.04 -0.82 -6.27
N ASN A 205 43.02 -1.88 -7.09
CA ASN A 205 41.82 -2.67 -7.36
C ASN A 205 41.27 -3.33 -6.08
N LYS A 206 42.15 -3.95 -5.28
CA LYS A 206 41.75 -4.54 -3.99
C LYS A 206 41.19 -3.49 -3.02
N GLN A 207 41.76 -2.27 -2.97
CA GLN A 207 41.22 -1.18 -2.16
C GLN A 207 39.82 -0.76 -2.60
N SER A 208 39.60 -0.58 -3.91
CA SER A 208 38.26 -0.26 -4.45
C SER A 208 37.23 -1.34 -4.08
N ARG A 209 37.60 -2.62 -4.20
CA ARG A 209 36.72 -3.74 -3.83
C ARG A 209 36.38 -3.77 -2.33
N VAL A 210 37.33 -3.39 -1.46
CA VAL A 210 37.08 -3.29 -0.02
C VAL A 210 36.09 -2.16 0.29
N GLU A 211 36.20 -1.02 -0.40
CA GLU A 211 35.26 0.09 -0.24
C GLU A 211 33.85 -0.26 -0.73
N GLU A 212 33.73 -0.94 -1.87
CA GLU A 212 32.44 -1.46 -2.36
C GLU A 212 31.77 -2.41 -1.37
N VAL A 213 32.55 -3.37 -0.82
CA VAL A 213 32.04 -4.31 0.20
C VAL A 213 31.63 -3.57 1.48
N ALA A 214 32.38 -2.54 1.90
CA ALA A 214 32.03 -1.73 3.06
C ALA A 214 30.72 -0.96 2.85
N GLN A 215 30.49 -0.41 1.66
CA GLN A 215 29.22 0.25 1.32
C GLN A 215 28.06 -0.74 1.28
N MET A 216 28.23 -1.92 0.67
CA MET A 216 27.23 -2.99 0.69
C MET A 216 26.89 -3.41 2.12
N HIS A 217 27.88 -3.52 3.01
CA HIS A 217 27.66 -3.89 4.39
C HIS A 217 26.86 -2.82 5.16
N LEU A 218 27.15 -1.53 4.92
CA LEU A 218 26.40 -0.42 5.51
C LEU A 218 24.93 -0.43 5.07
N GLU A 219 24.67 -0.68 3.78
CA GLU A 219 23.31 -0.74 3.25
C GLU A 219 22.55 -1.96 3.79
N SER A 220 23.20 -3.12 3.83
CA SER A 220 22.62 -4.32 4.46
C SER A 220 22.28 -4.08 5.94
N LYS A 221 23.11 -3.34 6.69
CA LYS A 221 22.84 -2.96 8.07
C LYS A 221 21.58 -2.08 8.20
N ARG A 222 21.40 -1.10 7.30
CA ARG A 222 20.18 -0.26 7.27
C ARG A 222 18.93 -1.07 7.00
N GLN A 223 19.01 -2.03 6.06
CA GLN A 223 17.89 -2.92 5.76
C GLN A 223 17.53 -3.80 6.97
N ILE A 224 18.51 -4.34 7.69
CA ILE A 224 18.29 -5.11 8.92
C ILE A 224 17.62 -4.26 9.99
N GLU A 225 18.06 -3.02 10.20
CA GLU A 225 17.45 -2.09 11.16
C GLU A 225 16.00 -1.75 10.79
N SER A 226 15.73 -1.50 9.51
CA SER A 226 14.36 -1.29 9.01
C SER A 226 13.46 -2.49 9.28
N PHE A 227 13.93 -3.70 8.94
CA PHE A 227 13.18 -4.94 9.16
C PHE A 227 12.90 -5.18 10.65
N LYS A 228 13.85 -4.86 11.54
CA LYS A 228 13.68 -4.95 12.99
C LYS A 228 12.57 -4.03 13.52
N VAL A 229 12.49 -2.80 13.01
CA VAL A 229 11.41 -1.85 13.37
C VAL A 229 10.05 -2.35 12.88
N GLU A 230 9.97 -2.87 11.66
CA GLU A 230 8.72 -3.47 11.15
C GLU A 230 8.27 -4.67 11.96
N MET A 231 9.20 -5.52 12.40
CA MET A 231 8.91 -6.66 13.27
C MET A 231 8.30 -6.20 14.61
N LEU A 232 8.89 -5.20 15.27
CA LEU A 232 8.37 -4.66 16.53
C LEU A 232 6.94 -4.12 16.38
N LYS A 233 6.64 -3.42 15.27
CA LYS A 233 5.27 -2.96 14.96
C LYS A 233 4.28 -4.12 14.75
N ARG A 234 4.75 -5.23 14.18
CA ARG A 234 3.92 -6.44 14.01
C ARG A 234 3.65 -7.12 15.36
N ASP A 235 4.65 -7.17 16.24
CA ASP A 235 4.49 -7.73 17.59
C ASP A 235 3.50 -6.92 18.44
N GLU A 236 3.54 -5.58 18.35
CA GLU A 236 2.58 -4.70 19.02
C GLU A 236 1.13 -4.96 18.54
N LYS A 237 0.93 -5.05 17.22
CA LYS A 237 -0.38 -5.41 16.64
C LYS A 237 -0.84 -6.80 17.07
N MET A 238 0.08 -7.76 17.18
CA MET A 238 -0.22 -9.12 17.62
C MET A 238 -0.64 -9.17 19.09
N LEU A 239 -0.03 -8.34 19.94
CA LEU A 239 -0.44 -8.16 21.33
C LEU A 239 -1.87 -7.59 21.43
N GLU A 240 -2.18 -6.55 20.64
CA GLU A 240 -3.51 -5.95 20.59
C GLU A 240 -4.56 -6.95 20.09
N LEU A 241 -4.24 -7.70 19.04
CA LEU A 241 -5.12 -8.74 18.51
C LEU A 241 -5.37 -9.84 19.55
N THR A 242 -4.34 -10.22 20.31
CA THR A 242 -4.47 -11.22 21.39
C THR A 242 -5.42 -10.75 22.49
N LYS A 243 -5.35 -9.47 22.88
CA LYS A 243 -6.28 -8.87 23.85
C LYS A 243 -7.72 -8.87 23.34
N ASN A 244 -7.92 -8.57 22.05
CA ASN A 244 -9.23 -8.61 21.42
C ASN A 244 -9.80 -10.03 21.41
N VAL A 245 -8.98 -11.04 21.07
CA VAL A 245 -9.39 -12.45 21.10
C VAL A 245 -9.77 -12.89 22.51
N GLN A 246 -9.00 -12.52 23.54
CA GLN A 246 -9.34 -12.81 24.94
C GLN A 246 -10.68 -12.19 25.37
N THR A 247 -10.95 -10.96 24.91
CA THR A 247 -12.21 -10.26 25.19
C THR A 247 -13.39 -10.99 24.54
N VAL A 248 -13.25 -11.40 23.28
CA VAL A 248 -14.28 -12.18 22.57
C VAL A 248 -14.54 -13.51 23.27
N LEU A 249 -13.49 -14.21 23.73
CA LEU A 249 -13.62 -15.45 24.49
C LEU A 249 -14.42 -15.26 25.79
N ALA A 250 -14.16 -14.19 26.55
CA ALA A 250 -14.90 -13.86 27.76
C ALA A 250 -16.40 -13.61 27.45
N ASN A 251 -16.68 -12.84 26.39
CA ASN A 251 -18.06 -12.56 25.96
C ASN A 251 -18.78 -13.85 25.52
N MET A 252 -18.10 -14.75 24.80
CA MET A 252 -18.67 -16.04 24.42
C MET A 252 -19.01 -16.92 25.63
N GLN A 253 -18.16 -16.93 26.66
CA GLN A 253 -18.44 -17.67 27.91
C GLN A 253 -19.64 -17.09 28.66
N GLN A 254 -19.79 -15.77 28.68
CA GLN A 254 -20.96 -15.11 29.26
C GLN A 254 -22.24 -15.50 28.51
N LEU A 255 -22.25 -15.40 27.18
CA LEU A 255 -23.38 -15.81 26.34
C LEU A 255 -23.79 -17.27 26.55
N GLN A 256 -22.80 -18.18 26.68
CA GLN A 256 -23.08 -19.58 27.00
C GLN A 256 -23.77 -19.75 28.36
N THR A 257 -23.40 -18.93 29.35
CA THR A 257 -24.00 -18.98 30.68
C THR A 257 -25.44 -18.45 30.65
N GLU A 258 -25.68 -17.35 29.94
CA GLU A 258 -27.02 -16.78 29.74
C GLU A 258 -27.94 -17.76 28.99
N MET A 259 -27.43 -18.44 27.95
CA MET A 259 -28.18 -19.47 27.25
C MET A 259 -28.58 -20.64 28.16
N LYS A 260 -27.66 -21.11 29.01
CA LYS A 260 -27.96 -22.17 29.97
C LYS A 260 -29.06 -21.75 30.94
N GLN A 261 -29.04 -20.51 31.41
CA GLN A 261 -30.10 -19.97 32.27
C GLN A 261 -31.46 -19.92 31.54
N HIS A 262 -31.49 -19.43 30.30
CA HIS A 262 -32.72 -19.40 29.50
C HIS A 262 -33.30 -20.81 29.28
N ASN A 263 -32.46 -21.82 29.03
CA ASN A 263 -32.90 -23.20 28.88
C ASN A 263 -33.54 -23.77 30.15
N VAL A 264 -33.02 -23.43 31.32
CA VAL A 264 -33.64 -23.80 32.60
C VAL A 264 -35.02 -23.15 32.74
N GLN A 265 -35.13 -21.87 32.41
CA GLN A 265 -36.41 -21.13 32.47
C GLN A 265 -37.45 -21.69 31.49
N LEU A 266 -37.05 -21.99 30.25
CA LEU A 266 -37.89 -22.64 29.24
C LEU A 266 -38.40 -24.00 29.72
N THR A 267 -37.54 -24.79 30.38
CA THR A 267 -37.92 -26.10 30.93
C THR A 267 -38.96 -25.92 32.06
N GLN A 268 -38.77 -24.92 32.92
CA GLN A 268 -39.72 -24.62 33.98
C GLN A 268 -41.08 -24.16 33.44
N GLN A 269 -41.10 -23.30 32.42
CA GLN A 269 -42.33 -22.88 31.74
C GLN A 269 -43.04 -24.04 31.05
N THR A 270 -42.29 -24.91 30.38
CA THR A 270 -42.83 -26.12 29.75
C THR A 270 -43.52 -27.01 30.77
N ASN A 271 -42.90 -27.25 31.93
CA ASN A 271 -43.52 -28.04 32.99
C ASN A 271 -44.83 -27.42 33.53
N GLN A 272 -44.90 -26.09 33.63
CA GLN A 272 -46.13 -25.39 34.02
C GLN A 272 -47.23 -25.54 32.97
N LEU A 273 -46.89 -25.40 31.68
CA LEU A 273 -47.80 -25.61 30.56
C LEU A 273 -48.37 -27.04 30.56
N THR A 274 -47.52 -28.06 30.76
CA THR A 274 -47.97 -29.45 30.85
C THR A 274 -48.94 -29.67 32.00
N LYS A 275 -48.69 -29.04 33.16
CA LYS A 275 -49.60 -29.08 34.31
C LYS A 275 -50.94 -28.39 34.03
N CYS A 276 -50.93 -27.26 33.32
CA CYS A 276 -52.15 -26.60 32.87
C CYS A 276 -52.91 -27.43 31.84
N GLN A 277 -52.21 -28.08 30.90
CA GLN A 277 -52.83 -28.95 29.90
C GLN A 277 -53.56 -30.12 30.56
N ALA A 278 -52.93 -30.78 31.55
CA ALA A 278 -53.59 -31.87 32.29
C ALA A 278 -54.89 -31.41 33.00
N LYS A 279 -54.92 -30.17 33.52
CA LYS A 279 -56.14 -29.59 34.10
C LYS A 279 -57.21 -29.34 33.03
N ILE A 280 -56.83 -28.83 31.86
CA ILE A 280 -57.75 -28.63 30.74
C ILE A 280 -58.33 -29.96 30.30
N ASP A 281 -57.52 -31.01 30.15
CA ASP A 281 -57.97 -32.33 29.74
C ASP A 281 -58.97 -32.93 30.75
N THR A 282 -58.75 -32.69 32.04
CA THR A 282 -59.69 -33.09 33.11
C THR A 282 -61.02 -32.34 32.97
N LEU A 283 -60.98 -31.01 32.81
CA LEU A 283 -62.17 -30.18 32.62
C LEU A 283 -62.95 -30.55 31.36
N VAL A 284 -62.27 -30.84 30.25
CA VAL A 284 -62.90 -31.30 29.01
C VAL A 284 -63.60 -32.63 29.24
N THR A 285 -62.97 -33.56 29.96
CA THR A 285 -63.57 -34.85 30.30
C THR A 285 -64.84 -34.67 31.15
N ASP A 286 -64.78 -33.81 32.17
CA ASP A 286 -65.92 -33.50 33.02
C ASP A 286 -67.06 -32.86 32.23
N PHE A 287 -66.73 -31.92 31.33
CA PHE A 287 -67.70 -31.28 30.45
C PHE A 287 -68.38 -32.29 29.51
N VAL A 288 -67.61 -33.19 28.88
CA VAL A 288 -68.16 -34.25 28.01
C VAL A 288 -69.07 -35.18 28.78
N ASN A 289 -68.71 -35.55 30.01
CA ASN A 289 -69.56 -36.37 30.87
C ASN A 289 -70.87 -35.64 31.23
N HIS A 290 -70.79 -34.36 31.59
CA HIS A 290 -71.97 -33.54 31.85
C HIS A 290 -72.88 -33.42 30.61
N GLN A 291 -72.29 -33.21 29.44
CA GLN A 291 -73.03 -33.16 28.17
C GLN A 291 -73.76 -34.48 27.89
N ARG A 292 -73.14 -35.64 28.19
CA ARG A 292 -73.78 -36.95 28.06
C ARG A 292 -74.98 -37.10 29.01
N THR A 293 -74.87 -36.62 30.25
CA THR A 293 -75.98 -36.62 31.21
C THR A 293 -77.15 -35.79 30.68
N VAL A 294 -76.89 -34.54 30.28
CA VAL A 294 -77.91 -33.63 29.72
C VAL A 294 -78.56 -34.24 28.47
N GLN A 295 -77.77 -34.88 27.59
CA GLN A 295 -78.29 -35.55 26.40
C GLN A 295 -79.23 -36.71 26.76
N THR A 296 -78.90 -37.49 27.79
CA THR A 296 -79.72 -38.61 28.27
C THR A 296 -81.05 -38.10 28.84
N ASP A 297 -81.01 -37.02 29.63
CA ASP A 297 -82.21 -36.38 30.17
C ASP A 297 -83.10 -35.80 29.05
N LEU A 298 -82.49 -35.14 28.07
CA LEU A 298 -83.19 -34.60 26.90
C LEU A 298 -83.84 -35.71 26.07
N ASP A 299 -83.17 -36.85 25.88
CA ASP A 299 -83.73 -37.98 25.15
C ASP A 299 -84.87 -38.67 25.93
N GLY A 300 -84.79 -38.71 27.27
CA GLY A 300 -85.90 -39.10 28.14
C GLY A 300 -87.12 -38.17 28.00
N GLN A 301 -86.89 -36.85 27.97
CA GLN A 301 -87.96 -35.87 27.70
C GLN A 301 -88.51 -36.01 26.28
N LYS A 302 -87.68 -36.27 25.27
CA LYS A 302 -88.15 -36.53 23.89
C LYS A 302 -89.02 -37.77 23.81
N GLN A 303 -88.73 -38.83 24.57
CA GLN A 303 -89.59 -40.01 24.63
C GLN A 303 -90.95 -39.70 25.26
N GLN A 304 -90.99 -38.89 26.32
CA GLN A 304 -92.25 -38.40 26.90
C GLN A 304 -93.03 -37.50 25.91
N VAL A 305 -92.34 -36.62 25.20
CA VAL A 305 -92.94 -35.77 24.16
C VAL A 305 -93.40 -36.61 22.95
N ALA A 306 -92.69 -37.68 22.58
CA ALA A 306 -93.09 -38.59 21.52
C ALA A 306 -94.36 -39.38 21.92
N HIS A 307 -94.47 -39.80 23.18
CA HIS A 307 -95.68 -40.40 23.73
C HIS A 307 -96.88 -39.42 23.72
N LEU A 308 -96.64 -38.14 24.04
CA LEU A 308 -97.63 -37.07 23.91
C LEU A 308 -97.99 -36.74 22.44
N LYS A 309 -97.00 -36.77 21.53
CA LYS A 309 -97.20 -36.59 20.08
C LYS A 309 -98.00 -37.74 19.46
N LEU A 310 -97.86 -38.97 19.94
CA LEU A 310 -98.68 -40.11 19.49
C LEU A 310 -100.18 -39.89 19.82
N LEU A 311 -100.48 -39.21 20.93
CA LEU A 311 -101.83 -38.81 21.31
C LEU A 311 -102.40 -37.66 20.44
N ILE A 312 -101.54 -36.76 19.98
CA ILE A 312 -101.90 -35.59 19.16
C ILE A 312 -101.99 -35.94 17.65
N ASN A 313 -101.22 -36.92 17.19
CA ASN A 313 -101.15 -37.34 15.80
C ASN A 313 -102.32 -38.23 15.33
N THR A 314 -103.34 -38.47 16.18
CA THR A 314 -104.64 -39.01 15.73
C THR A 314 -105.57 -37.91 15.17
N GLN A 315 -105.12 -36.64 15.11
CA GLN A 315 -105.93 -35.51 14.64
C GLN A 315 -105.25 -34.55 13.65
N HIS A 316 -104.09 -34.87 13.07
CA HIS A 316 -103.45 -33.91 12.15
C HIS A 316 -102.59 -34.56 11.06
N ASP A 317 -103.23 -35.35 10.18
CA ASP A 317 -102.70 -35.58 8.84
C ASP A 317 -103.08 -34.40 7.95
N GLU A 318 -102.12 -33.50 7.69
CA GLU A 318 -101.94 -32.74 6.44
C GLU A 318 -100.97 -31.55 6.67
N ARG A 319 -99.70 -31.68 6.22
CA ARG A 319 -99.00 -30.72 5.33
C ARG A 319 -97.46 -30.91 5.31
N LYS A 320 -97.04 -31.50 4.19
CA LYS A 320 -95.85 -31.25 3.34
C LYS A 320 -94.55 -30.65 3.92
N TYR A 321 -93.52 -31.47 3.70
CA TYR A 321 -92.12 -31.19 3.38
C TYR A 321 -91.78 -29.86 2.68
N ALA A 322 -90.74 -29.22 3.26
CA ALA A 322 -89.48 -28.74 2.66
C ALA A 322 -89.46 -27.49 1.76
N GLU A 323 -88.65 -26.52 2.19
CA GLU A 323 -87.92 -25.60 1.32
C GLU A 323 -86.41 -25.67 1.61
N LYS A 324 -85.64 -25.99 0.57
CA LYS A 324 -84.19 -25.74 0.45
C LYS A 324 -84.04 -24.47 -0.37
N ASN A 325 -83.35 -23.47 0.16
CA ASN A 325 -82.71 -22.40 -0.62
C ASN A 325 -81.43 -22.00 0.12
N LEU A 326 -80.28 -22.51 -0.34
CA LEU A 326 -78.98 -21.99 0.09
C LEU A 326 -78.74 -20.70 -0.69
N ALA A 327 -79.16 -19.58 -0.10
CA ALA A 327 -78.67 -18.27 -0.50
C ALA A 327 -77.16 -18.18 -0.21
N LYS A 328 -76.48 -17.39 -1.03
CA LYS A 328 -75.09 -16.96 -0.84
C LYS A 328 -74.89 -16.57 0.63
N PRO A 329 -73.82 -17.02 1.33
CA PRO A 329 -73.61 -16.63 2.72
C PRO A 329 -73.58 -15.10 2.84
N ASP A 330 -74.22 -14.59 3.89
CA ASP A 330 -74.26 -13.17 4.21
C ASP A 330 -72.84 -12.55 4.17
N CYS A 331 -72.76 -11.27 3.81
CA CYS A 331 -71.51 -10.52 3.93
C CYS A 331 -71.03 -10.52 5.40
N ASN A 332 -69.71 -10.61 5.61
CA ASN A 332 -69.02 -10.64 6.92
C ASN A 332 -68.94 -12.02 7.63
N VAL A 333 -68.97 -13.13 6.91
CA VAL A 333 -68.58 -14.44 7.47
C VAL A 333 -67.05 -14.52 7.52
N THR A 334 -66.44 -14.92 8.63
CA THR A 334 -64.98 -15.10 8.71
C THR A 334 -64.54 -16.40 8.05
N CYS A 335 -63.26 -16.51 7.67
CA CYS A 335 -62.65 -17.77 7.24
C CYS A 335 -62.91 -18.92 8.23
N TYR A 336 -62.91 -18.64 9.54
CA TYR A 336 -63.20 -19.63 10.58
C TYR A 336 -64.65 -20.12 10.53
N ASN A 337 -65.61 -19.20 10.45
CA ASN A 337 -67.03 -19.55 10.37
C ASN A 337 -67.35 -20.30 9.07
N MET A 338 -66.67 -19.94 7.99
CA MET A 338 -66.86 -20.55 6.68
C MET A 338 -66.43 -22.03 6.65
N LEU A 339 -65.48 -22.44 7.52
CA LEU A 339 -65.15 -23.86 7.71
C LEU A 339 -66.34 -24.71 8.18
N ALA A 340 -67.30 -24.13 8.91
CA ALA A 340 -68.52 -24.84 9.29
C ALA A 340 -69.47 -25.01 8.09
N VAL A 341 -69.53 -24.00 7.21
CA VAL A 341 -70.38 -24.01 6.01
C VAL A 341 -69.92 -25.06 5.01
N ILE A 342 -68.61 -25.16 4.75
CA ILE A 342 -68.04 -26.13 3.78
C ILE A 342 -68.14 -27.58 4.24
N ARG A 343 -68.53 -27.86 5.49
CA ARG A 343 -68.84 -29.22 5.97
C ARG A 343 -70.20 -29.72 5.49
N SER A 344 -70.98 -28.88 4.82
CA SER A 344 -72.23 -29.30 4.18
C SER A 344 -71.98 -30.45 3.19
N PRO A 345 -72.76 -31.54 3.24
CA PRO A 345 -72.58 -32.69 2.35
C PRO A 345 -72.90 -32.37 0.88
N CYS A 346 -73.50 -31.20 0.61
CA CYS A 346 -73.82 -30.76 -0.75
C CYS A 346 -72.67 -30.01 -1.44
N LEU A 347 -71.57 -29.72 -0.74
CA LEU A 347 -70.42 -29.01 -1.28
C LEU A 347 -69.27 -29.98 -1.55
N ILE A 348 -68.59 -29.80 -2.68
CA ILE A 348 -67.55 -30.69 -3.16
C ILE A 348 -66.18 -30.00 -3.08
N ASN A 349 -65.26 -30.60 -2.32
CA ASN A 349 -63.87 -30.14 -2.25
C ASN A 349 -63.18 -30.29 -3.63
N GLY A 350 -62.45 -29.27 -4.05
CA GLY A 350 -61.83 -29.15 -5.37
C GLY A 350 -62.76 -28.57 -6.45
N VAL A 351 -64.05 -28.36 -6.14
CA VAL A 351 -65.03 -27.76 -7.06
C VAL A 351 -65.63 -26.50 -6.45
N ASP A 352 -66.30 -26.61 -5.31
CA ASP A 352 -67.00 -25.49 -4.66
C ASP A 352 -66.08 -24.70 -3.71
N PHE A 353 -65.18 -25.42 -3.05
CA PHE A 353 -64.12 -24.92 -2.17
C PHE A 353 -62.86 -25.74 -2.37
N LEU A 354 -61.72 -25.23 -1.91
CA LEU A 354 -60.49 -26.00 -1.81
C LEU A 354 -60.09 -26.10 -0.35
N LEU A 355 -60.11 -27.29 0.24
CA LEU A 355 -59.64 -27.57 1.60
C LEU A 355 -58.51 -28.58 1.55
N VAL A 356 -57.36 -28.21 2.11
CA VAL A 356 -56.19 -29.07 2.22
C VAL A 356 -55.71 -29.08 3.66
N ASN A 357 -55.83 -30.24 4.31
CA ASN A 357 -55.45 -30.44 5.71
C ASN A 357 -54.20 -31.29 5.86
N GLU A 358 -53.81 -32.03 4.82
CA GLU A 358 -52.62 -32.86 4.83
C GLU A 358 -51.37 -31.99 4.84
N ASN A 359 -50.32 -32.43 5.53
CA ASN A 359 -49.04 -31.72 5.52
C ASN A 359 -48.22 -32.10 4.29
N LYS A 360 -47.26 -31.25 3.90
CA LYS A 360 -46.23 -31.54 2.88
C LYS A 360 -46.80 -31.93 1.51
N LYS A 361 -47.88 -31.25 1.09
CA LYS A 361 -48.58 -31.53 -0.16
C LYS A 361 -48.42 -30.37 -1.14
N THR A 362 -48.16 -30.71 -2.39
CA THR A 362 -48.19 -29.77 -3.52
C THR A 362 -49.47 -29.98 -4.30
N ILE A 363 -50.19 -28.90 -4.57
CA ILE A 363 -51.48 -28.89 -5.27
C ILE A 363 -51.31 -28.08 -6.54
N GLY A 364 -51.50 -28.73 -7.69
CA GLY A 364 -51.53 -28.10 -8.99
C GLY A 364 -52.91 -27.53 -9.30
N LEU A 365 -52.98 -26.28 -9.74
CA LEU A 365 -54.19 -25.61 -10.22
C LEU A 365 -54.09 -25.26 -11.70
N LYS A 366 -55.22 -25.06 -12.38
CA LYS A 366 -55.23 -24.80 -13.82
C LYS A 366 -54.41 -23.53 -14.16
N HIS A 367 -53.52 -23.66 -15.13
CA HIS A 367 -52.71 -22.56 -15.67
C HIS A 367 -53.55 -21.66 -16.60
N GLN A 368 -53.34 -20.33 -16.55
CA GLN A 368 -54.03 -19.34 -17.41
C GLN A 368 -55.57 -19.39 -17.39
N GLN A 369 -56.14 -20.01 -16.36
CA GLN A 369 -57.59 -20.14 -16.19
C GLN A 369 -57.96 -19.78 -14.76
N TRP A 370 -59.14 -19.18 -14.59
CA TRP A 370 -59.68 -18.90 -13.28
C TRP A 370 -60.05 -20.19 -12.55
N ASN A 371 -59.36 -20.44 -11.44
CA ASN A 371 -59.71 -21.46 -10.47
C ASN A 371 -60.70 -20.81 -9.48
N ILE A 372 -61.99 -21.11 -9.66
CA ILE A 372 -63.08 -20.45 -8.95
C ILE A 372 -63.54 -21.34 -7.79
N TYR A 373 -63.44 -20.82 -6.57
CA TYR A 373 -63.86 -21.50 -5.35
C TYR A 373 -64.80 -20.59 -4.55
N ASN A 374 -66.09 -20.71 -4.82
CA ASN A 374 -67.13 -19.82 -4.27
C ASN A 374 -67.20 -19.83 -2.74
N PHE A 375 -66.80 -20.93 -2.08
CA PHE A 375 -66.88 -21.08 -0.63
C PHE A 375 -65.53 -20.97 0.08
N GLY A 376 -64.44 -20.72 -0.65
CA GLY A 376 -63.13 -20.43 -0.08
C GLY A 376 -62.02 -21.41 -0.48
N VAL A 377 -60.79 -20.97 -0.27
CA VAL A 377 -59.55 -21.75 -0.36
C VAL A 377 -58.88 -21.77 1.01
N TYR A 378 -58.65 -22.96 1.56
CA TYR A 378 -58.20 -23.21 2.92
C TYR A 378 -57.00 -24.17 2.91
N LEU A 379 -55.82 -23.61 3.13
CA LEU A 379 -54.56 -24.34 3.28
C LEU A 379 -54.25 -24.45 4.78
N LEU A 380 -54.77 -25.51 5.41
CA LEU A 380 -54.69 -25.69 6.86
C LEU A 380 -53.54 -26.60 7.31
N GLY A 381 -52.98 -27.39 6.40
CA GLY A 381 -51.77 -28.19 6.64
C GLY A 381 -50.48 -27.35 6.64
N ASN A 382 -49.42 -27.94 7.17
CA ASN A 382 -48.06 -27.40 7.15
C ASN A 382 -47.35 -27.76 5.83
N GLU A 383 -46.38 -26.94 5.42
CA GLU A 383 -45.55 -27.16 4.22
C GLU A 383 -46.39 -27.43 2.95
N LEU A 384 -47.52 -26.73 2.82
CA LEU A 384 -48.37 -26.81 1.63
C LEU A 384 -47.85 -25.89 0.52
N THR A 385 -47.91 -26.34 -0.73
CA THR A 385 -47.58 -25.51 -1.88
C THR A 385 -48.72 -25.56 -2.90
N LEU A 386 -49.33 -24.40 -3.17
CA LEU A 386 -50.29 -24.23 -4.26
C LEU A 386 -49.57 -23.61 -5.45
N CYS A 387 -49.57 -24.26 -6.61
CA CYS A 387 -48.87 -23.78 -7.81
C CYS A 387 -49.65 -24.10 -9.09
N PRO A 388 -49.30 -23.51 -10.24
CA PRO A 388 -49.83 -23.96 -11.53
C PRO A 388 -49.53 -25.44 -11.77
N ASP A 389 -50.52 -26.16 -12.30
CA ASP A 389 -50.43 -27.54 -12.76
C ASP A 389 -49.61 -27.60 -14.06
N GLY A 390 -48.72 -28.57 -14.15
CA GLY A 390 -47.77 -28.70 -15.25
C GLY A 390 -46.52 -29.48 -14.86
N LYS A 391 -46.12 -30.44 -15.70
CA LYS A 391 -44.87 -31.19 -15.53
C LYS A 391 -43.70 -30.23 -15.75
N TYR A 392 -43.06 -29.85 -14.64
CA TYR A 392 -41.89 -28.98 -14.65
C TYR A 392 -40.76 -29.65 -15.46
N ASN A 393 -40.44 -29.07 -16.62
CA ASN A 393 -39.21 -29.37 -17.34
C ASN A 393 -38.57 -28.03 -17.73
N SER A 394 -37.38 -27.77 -17.20
CA SER A 394 -36.71 -26.45 -17.24
C SER A 394 -36.23 -26.00 -18.63
N THR A 395 -36.60 -26.72 -19.69
CA THR A 395 -36.10 -26.55 -21.05
C THR A 395 -37.18 -26.23 -22.09
N SER A 396 -38.47 -26.30 -21.75
CA SER A 396 -39.54 -25.97 -22.71
C SER A 396 -40.06 -24.55 -22.50
N PRO A 397 -40.05 -23.69 -23.54
CA PRO A 397 -40.52 -22.30 -23.49
C PRO A 397 -42.02 -22.14 -23.18
N GLU A 398 -42.77 -23.24 -23.11
CA GLU A 398 -44.20 -23.29 -22.80
C GLU A 398 -44.51 -23.41 -21.29
N ASN A 399 -43.49 -23.53 -20.44
CA ASN A 399 -43.64 -23.76 -18.99
C ASN A 399 -43.67 -22.47 -18.15
N ILE A 400 -44.33 -21.42 -18.64
CA ILE A 400 -44.66 -20.25 -17.84
C ILE A 400 -45.80 -20.59 -16.87
N GLY A 401 -45.88 -19.88 -15.74
CA GLY A 401 -46.83 -20.13 -14.66
C GLY A 401 -47.69 -18.91 -14.44
N HIS A 402 -48.99 -19.07 -14.63
CA HIS A 402 -50.00 -18.05 -14.42
C HIS A 402 -51.13 -18.65 -13.61
N LEU A 403 -51.20 -18.25 -12.35
CA LEU A 403 -52.17 -18.76 -11.40
C LEU A 403 -53.25 -17.70 -11.16
N CYS A 404 -54.47 -17.97 -11.62
CA CYS A 404 -55.62 -17.11 -11.37
C CYS A 404 -56.56 -17.82 -10.38
N ILE A 405 -56.81 -17.21 -9.22
CA ILE A 405 -57.73 -17.75 -8.20
C ILE A 405 -58.78 -16.70 -7.89
N LYS A 406 -60.04 -17.07 -8.04
CA LYS A 406 -61.17 -16.27 -7.56
C LYS A 406 -61.87 -17.03 -6.45
N THR A 407 -61.99 -16.41 -5.28
CA THR A 407 -62.58 -17.08 -4.13
C THR A 407 -63.24 -16.11 -3.16
N SER A 408 -64.19 -16.61 -2.36
CA SER A 408 -64.77 -15.78 -1.29
C SER A 408 -63.79 -15.54 -0.15
N HIS A 409 -63.07 -16.59 0.24
CA HIS A 409 -62.16 -16.59 1.38
C HIS A 409 -60.85 -17.25 0.99
N LEU A 410 -59.72 -16.69 1.41
CA LEU A 410 -58.42 -17.34 1.25
C LEU A 410 -57.74 -17.40 2.61
N TRP A 411 -57.45 -18.61 3.08
CA TRP A 411 -56.75 -18.84 4.34
C TRP A 411 -55.52 -19.72 4.16
N ILE A 412 -54.34 -19.16 4.40
CA ILE A 412 -53.08 -19.88 4.56
C ILE A 412 -52.74 -19.88 6.05
N LYS A 413 -52.98 -21.01 6.72
CA LYS A 413 -52.91 -21.07 8.18
C LYS A 413 -51.48 -21.07 8.73
N HIS A 414 -50.56 -21.75 8.06
CA HIS A 414 -49.21 -21.97 8.56
C HIS A 414 -48.16 -21.21 7.76
N SER A 415 -47.15 -20.69 8.46
CA SER A 415 -46.06 -19.89 7.89
C SER A 415 -45.19 -20.63 6.88
N SER A 416 -45.13 -21.97 7.00
CA SER A 416 -44.42 -22.85 6.06
C SER A 416 -45.15 -23.06 4.73
N SER A 417 -46.42 -22.68 4.63
CA SER A 417 -47.26 -22.95 3.47
C SER A 417 -47.28 -21.76 2.52
N LYS A 418 -47.44 -22.01 1.21
CA LYS A 418 -47.27 -20.99 0.19
C LYS A 418 -48.13 -21.18 -1.06
N ILE A 419 -48.41 -20.05 -1.72
CA ILE A 419 -48.84 -19.99 -3.12
C ILE A 419 -47.61 -19.56 -3.93
N ASP A 420 -47.19 -20.37 -4.90
CA ASP A 420 -45.86 -20.26 -5.49
C ASP A 420 -45.84 -20.35 -7.02
N CYS A 421 -45.40 -19.24 -7.64
CA CYS A 421 -45.07 -19.10 -9.05
C CYS A 421 -43.57 -18.73 -9.26
N THR A 422 -42.72 -18.98 -8.26
CA THR A 422 -41.28 -18.72 -8.34
C THR A 422 -40.64 -19.49 -9.50
N GLY A 423 -39.85 -18.80 -10.32
CA GLY A 423 -39.15 -19.42 -11.44
C GLY A 423 -40.05 -19.85 -12.60
N ARG A 424 -41.32 -19.41 -12.62
CA ARG A 424 -42.30 -19.76 -13.65
C ARG A 424 -42.56 -18.61 -14.64
N GLY A 425 -41.59 -17.75 -14.85
CA GLY A 425 -41.63 -16.67 -15.84
C GLY A 425 -40.98 -17.06 -17.15
N TYR A 426 -40.72 -16.07 -18.00
CA TYR A 426 -39.96 -16.29 -19.22
C TYR A 426 -38.55 -16.79 -18.90
N GLN A 427 -38.05 -17.74 -19.68
CA GLN A 427 -36.62 -18.02 -19.71
C GLN A 427 -35.86 -16.88 -20.39
N ARG A 428 -36.36 -16.40 -21.53
CA ARG A 428 -35.82 -15.21 -22.21
C ARG A 428 -36.97 -14.29 -22.60
N GLY A 429 -37.23 -13.30 -21.74
CA GLY A 429 -38.35 -12.35 -21.88
C GLY A 429 -37.90 -10.95 -22.32
N PRO A 430 -38.82 -9.96 -22.29
CA PRO A 430 -38.56 -8.59 -22.73
C PRO A 430 -37.42 -7.88 -21.98
N GLY A 431 -37.17 -8.27 -20.73
CA GLY A 431 -36.08 -7.75 -19.91
C GLY A 431 -34.89 -8.68 -19.80
N ALA A 432 -34.70 -9.60 -20.76
CA ALA A 432 -33.51 -10.44 -20.82
C ALA A 432 -32.27 -9.60 -21.17
N SER A 433 -31.10 -9.98 -20.65
CA SER A 433 -29.82 -9.37 -21.03
C SER A 433 -29.47 -9.68 -22.49
N THR A 434 -28.88 -8.72 -23.21
CA THR A 434 -28.64 -8.85 -24.66
C THR A 434 -27.49 -9.78 -25.03
N ASP A 435 -26.50 -9.98 -24.14
CA ASP A 435 -25.19 -10.57 -24.53
C ASP A 435 -24.75 -11.77 -23.66
N GLY A 436 -25.70 -12.54 -23.16
CA GLY A 436 -25.50 -13.95 -22.82
C GLY A 436 -24.56 -14.33 -21.67
N CYS A 437 -24.05 -13.41 -20.85
CA CYS A 437 -23.30 -13.80 -19.65
C CYS A 437 -23.51 -12.87 -18.45
N SER A 438 -23.81 -13.51 -17.32
CA SER A 438 -23.68 -13.01 -15.94
C SER A 438 -24.48 -11.77 -15.54
N SER A 439 -25.33 -11.20 -16.40
CA SER A 439 -26.19 -10.05 -16.02
C SER A 439 -27.58 -10.50 -15.60
N GLY A 440 -28.12 -9.86 -14.56
CA GLY A 440 -29.47 -10.15 -14.08
C GLY A 440 -30.53 -9.66 -15.07
N ALA A 441 -31.61 -10.43 -15.21
CA ALA A 441 -32.76 -10.01 -16.00
C ALA A 441 -33.56 -8.94 -15.25
N GLY A 442 -34.23 -8.05 -15.98
CA GLY A 442 -35.08 -6.99 -15.41
C GLY A 442 -36.56 -7.30 -15.62
N TYR A 443 -37.39 -6.93 -14.64
CA TYR A 443 -38.84 -6.76 -14.72
C TYR A 443 -39.20 -5.96 -13.49
N GLY A 444 -40.00 -4.90 -13.61
CA GLY A 444 -40.32 -3.99 -12.51
C GLY A 444 -39.17 -3.10 -12.02
N THR A 445 -38.01 -3.67 -11.75
CA THR A 445 -36.74 -2.97 -11.59
C THR A 445 -35.69 -3.50 -12.57
N LYS A 446 -34.62 -2.72 -12.74
CA LYS A 446 -33.49 -3.11 -13.59
C LYS A 446 -32.74 -4.26 -12.91
N GLY A 447 -32.33 -5.26 -13.68
CA GLY A 447 -31.43 -6.30 -13.17
C GLY A 447 -30.04 -5.72 -12.85
N ASP A 448 -29.29 -6.41 -12.02
CA ASP A 448 -27.93 -5.98 -11.67
C ASP A 448 -26.92 -6.35 -12.76
N ALA A 449 -25.89 -5.53 -12.89
CA ALA A 449 -24.71 -5.86 -13.68
C ALA A 449 -23.82 -6.88 -12.93
N PRO A 450 -23.05 -7.72 -13.63
CA PRO A 450 -22.03 -8.54 -13.00
C PRO A 450 -20.96 -7.67 -12.33
N SER A 451 -20.30 -8.20 -11.30
CA SER A 451 -19.22 -7.49 -10.62
C SER A 451 -17.97 -7.34 -11.50
N LYS A 452 -17.18 -6.30 -11.23
CA LYS A 452 -16.07 -5.76 -12.04
C LYS A 452 -14.92 -6.75 -12.33
N ASN A 453 -14.89 -7.92 -11.71
CA ASN A 453 -13.84 -8.93 -11.91
C ASN A 453 -14.03 -9.75 -13.21
N ILE A 454 -15.19 -9.67 -13.86
CA ILE A 454 -15.47 -10.32 -15.15
C ILE A 454 -15.34 -9.28 -16.27
N LYS A 455 -14.09 -8.89 -16.59
CA LYS A 455 -13.81 -7.79 -17.54
C LYS A 455 -14.08 -8.11 -19.02
N ASP A 456 -14.20 -9.39 -19.37
CA ASP A 456 -14.24 -9.81 -20.78
C ASP A 456 -15.66 -10.07 -21.31
N TYR A 457 -16.69 -9.99 -20.45
CA TYR A 457 -18.10 -10.25 -20.82
C TYR A 457 -19.06 -9.25 -20.17
N LEU A 458 -18.91 -7.96 -20.47
CA LEU A 458 -19.81 -6.90 -20.02
C LEU A 458 -21.16 -6.98 -20.76
N GLY A 459 -21.99 -7.95 -20.40
CA GLY A 459 -23.39 -7.97 -20.83
C GLY A 459 -24.16 -6.77 -20.28
N THR A 460 -25.17 -6.31 -21.02
CA THR A 460 -26.08 -5.27 -20.51
C THR A 460 -27.09 -5.90 -19.54
N SER A 461 -27.31 -5.24 -18.40
CA SER A 461 -28.35 -5.67 -17.46
C SER A 461 -29.73 -5.57 -18.08
N GLY A 462 -30.61 -6.50 -17.71
CA GLY A 462 -31.98 -6.53 -18.17
C GLY A 462 -32.74 -5.25 -17.82
N GLN A 463 -33.46 -4.71 -18.81
CA GLN A 463 -34.19 -3.45 -18.67
C GLN A 463 -35.55 -3.64 -18.00
N VAL A 464 -36.11 -2.54 -17.49
CA VAL A 464 -37.45 -2.50 -16.91
C VAL A 464 -38.51 -2.55 -18.01
N TYR A 465 -39.58 -3.31 -17.79
CA TYR A 465 -40.79 -3.29 -18.61
C TYR A 465 -42.03 -3.55 -17.75
N GLY A 466 -43.20 -3.34 -18.35
CA GLY A 466 -44.51 -3.47 -17.71
C GLY A 466 -44.89 -2.27 -16.85
N GLU A 467 -46.20 -2.06 -16.69
CA GLU A 467 -46.72 -1.02 -15.82
C GLU A 467 -46.76 -1.41 -14.33
N GLU A 468 -46.85 -0.40 -13.46
CA GLU A 468 -46.90 -0.59 -12.00
C GLU A 468 -48.28 -1.00 -11.47
N THR A 469 -49.35 -0.66 -12.20
CA THR A 469 -50.73 -0.89 -11.73
C THR A 469 -51.24 -2.31 -11.97
N LEU A 470 -50.64 -3.06 -12.91
CA LEU A 470 -51.08 -4.41 -13.29
C LEU A 470 -52.56 -4.49 -13.73
N LEU A 471 -53.12 -3.40 -14.30
CA LEU A 471 -54.51 -3.32 -14.76
C LEU A 471 -54.64 -3.37 -16.27
N LYS A 472 -53.71 -2.74 -17.00
CA LYS A 472 -53.69 -2.74 -18.47
C LYS A 472 -52.98 -3.96 -19.02
N GLU A 473 -51.91 -4.36 -18.35
CA GLU A 473 -51.06 -5.49 -18.72
C GLU A 473 -50.46 -6.12 -17.46
N ILE A 474 -50.37 -7.45 -17.45
CA ILE A 474 -49.73 -8.22 -16.40
C ILE A 474 -48.69 -9.10 -17.09
N HIS A 475 -47.45 -8.98 -16.65
CA HIS A 475 -46.31 -9.59 -17.33
C HIS A 475 -45.64 -10.65 -16.47
N TYR A 476 -45.14 -11.70 -17.12
CA TYR A 476 -44.22 -12.63 -16.49
C TYR A 476 -42.87 -11.94 -16.26
N GLY A 477 -42.15 -12.37 -15.24
CA GLY A 477 -40.75 -12.01 -15.04
C GLY A 477 -39.89 -12.53 -16.18
N SER A 478 -38.85 -11.78 -16.54
CA SER A 478 -37.85 -12.20 -17.51
C SER A 478 -36.73 -12.99 -16.85
N GLY A 479 -36.25 -14.00 -17.56
CA GLY A 479 -35.09 -14.79 -17.20
C GLY A 479 -33.82 -14.42 -17.97
N SER A 480 -32.77 -15.17 -17.72
CA SER A 480 -31.55 -15.25 -18.51
C SER A 480 -31.50 -16.58 -19.29
N ASP A 481 -30.47 -16.81 -20.10
CA ASP A 481 -30.36 -18.02 -20.92
C ASP A 481 -30.50 -19.35 -20.13
N LYS A 482 -30.24 -19.34 -18.82
CA LYS A 482 -30.30 -20.54 -17.95
C LYS A 482 -31.37 -20.50 -16.86
N TYR A 483 -31.89 -19.34 -16.49
CA TYR A 483 -32.75 -19.17 -15.33
C TYR A 483 -34.01 -18.40 -15.69
N CYS A 484 -35.17 -18.91 -15.33
CA CYS A 484 -36.45 -18.25 -15.59
C CYS A 484 -36.75 -17.12 -14.59
N GLY A 485 -37.50 -16.12 -15.04
CA GLY A 485 -38.11 -15.13 -14.14
C GLY A 485 -39.24 -15.72 -13.30
N GLY A 486 -39.92 -14.89 -12.51
CA GLY A 486 -41.13 -15.27 -11.77
C GLY A 486 -42.38 -15.32 -12.63
N GLY A 487 -43.37 -16.13 -12.25
CA GLY A 487 -44.65 -16.23 -12.96
C GLY A 487 -45.64 -15.10 -12.65
N ILE A 488 -46.92 -15.36 -12.86
CA ILE A 488 -48.02 -14.45 -12.52
C ILE A 488 -48.92 -15.12 -11.48
N ILE A 489 -49.32 -14.36 -10.46
CA ILE A 489 -50.38 -14.73 -9.53
C ILE A 489 -51.43 -13.62 -9.55
N GLU A 490 -52.67 -13.98 -9.84
CA GLU A 490 -53.84 -13.11 -9.77
C GLU A 490 -54.84 -13.68 -8.75
N LEU A 491 -55.13 -12.91 -7.70
CA LEU A 491 -56.06 -13.27 -6.65
C LEU A 491 -57.21 -12.28 -6.62
N ILE A 492 -58.43 -12.76 -6.81
CA ILE A 492 -59.66 -12.01 -6.54
C ILE A 492 -60.32 -12.63 -5.32
N ILE A 493 -60.41 -11.86 -4.24
CA ILE A 493 -60.89 -12.32 -2.94
C ILE A 493 -62.10 -11.49 -2.54
N GLU A 494 -63.27 -12.14 -2.46
CA GLU A 494 -64.53 -11.40 -2.30
C GLU A 494 -64.78 -10.94 -0.86
N GLN A 495 -64.31 -11.69 0.15
CA GLN A 495 -64.61 -11.42 1.55
C GLN A 495 -63.36 -11.30 2.43
N GLN A 496 -62.57 -12.36 2.59
CA GLN A 496 -61.46 -12.34 3.56
C GLN A 496 -60.20 -13.06 3.07
N LEU A 497 -59.05 -12.40 3.27
CA LEU A 497 -57.71 -12.94 3.12
C LEU A 497 -57.05 -13.04 4.50
N ILE A 498 -56.69 -14.26 4.89
CA ILE A 498 -55.83 -14.54 6.04
C ILE A 498 -54.62 -15.32 5.55
N ASN A 499 -53.50 -14.63 5.33
CA ASN A 499 -52.25 -15.24 4.94
C ASN A 499 -51.24 -15.17 6.10
N HIS A 500 -50.98 -16.30 6.76
CA HIS A 500 -49.84 -16.44 7.67
C HIS A 500 -48.61 -17.05 7.00
N GLY A 501 -48.76 -17.54 5.76
CA GLY A 501 -47.71 -18.11 4.93
C GLY A 501 -47.11 -17.09 3.98
N SER A 502 -46.87 -17.54 2.74
CA SER A 502 -46.30 -16.68 1.70
C SER A 502 -46.97 -16.80 0.33
N ILE A 503 -47.02 -15.70 -0.40
CA ILE A 503 -47.44 -15.64 -1.81
C ILE A 503 -46.23 -15.17 -2.61
N GLN A 504 -45.70 -16.02 -3.48
CA GLN A 504 -44.37 -15.84 -4.06
C GLN A 504 -44.39 -15.96 -5.58
N SER A 505 -43.83 -14.96 -6.26
CA SER A 505 -43.53 -15.01 -7.69
C SER A 505 -42.11 -14.53 -7.93
N ASN A 506 -41.13 -15.14 -7.26
CA ASN A 506 -39.74 -14.72 -7.33
C ASN A 506 -39.05 -15.22 -8.61
N GLY A 507 -37.94 -14.59 -8.98
CA GLY A 507 -37.07 -15.11 -10.04
C GLY A 507 -36.15 -16.22 -9.55
N ASN A 508 -35.71 -17.10 -10.46
CA ASN A 508 -34.76 -18.15 -10.10
C ASN A 508 -33.37 -17.56 -9.81
N GLY A 509 -32.77 -18.03 -8.72
CA GLY A 509 -31.38 -17.72 -8.38
C GLY A 509 -30.40 -18.31 -9.38
N ALA A 510 -29.26 -17.64 -9.55
CA ALA A 510 -28.20 -18.08 -10.44
C ALA A 510 -27.17 -18.96 -9.71
N TRP A 511 -26.78 -20.07 -10.35
CA TRP A 511 -25.83 -21.07 -9.85
C TRP A 511 -24.56 -21.21 -10.74
N SER A 512 -24.48 -20.49 -11.86
CA SER A 512 -23.37 -20.55 -12.82
C SER A 512 -23.20 -19.20 -13.53
N ASN A 513 -22.48 -19.14 -14.66
CA ASN A 513 -22.19 -17.91 -15.44
C ASN A 513 -23.41 -17.15 -16.00
N GLY A 514 -24.64 -17.48 -15.61
CA GLY A 514 -25.87 -16.77 -15.98
C GLY A 514 -26.33 -15.87 -14.83
N GLY A 515 -26.89 -14.70 -15.11
CA GLY A 515 -27.50 -13.85 -14.08
C GLY A 515 -28.87 -14.37 -13.63
N GLY A 516 -29.32 -13.88 -12.47
CA GLY A 516 -30.59 -14.28 -11.88
C GLY A 516 -31.80 -13.85 -12.71
N GLY A 517 -32.87 -14.64 -12.65
CA GLY A 517 -34.16 -14.26 -13.22
C GLY A 517 -34.81 -13.14 -12.41
N SER A 518 -35.54 -12.26 -13.06
CA SER A 518 -36.33 -11.22 -12.37
C SER A 518 -37.56 -11.80 -11.66
N GLY A 519 -38.10 -11.08 -10.68
CA GLY A 519 -39.41 -11.39 -10.10
C GLY A 519 -40.52 -11.34 -11.15
N GLY A 520 -41.70 -11.85 -10.82
CA GLY A 520 -42.89 -11.85 -11.66
C GLY A 520 -43.94 -10.85 -11.20
N SER A 521 -45.21 -11.13 -11.48
CA SER A 521 -46.34 -10.27 -11.09
C SER A 521 -47.23 -10.91 -10.03
N ILE A 522 -47.62 -10.13 -9.03
CA ILE A 522 -48.70 -10.48 -8.10
C ILE A 522 -49.75 -9.37 -8.12
N LEU A 523 -50.98 -9.72 -8.50
CA LEU A 523 -52.16 -8.87 -8.38
C LEU A 523 -53.09 -9.45 -7.33
N ILE A 524 -53.44 -8.66 -6.32
CA ILE A 524 -54.45 -9.02 -5.31
C ILE A 524 -55.56 -7.97 -5.34
N GLU A 525 -56.78 -8.40 -5.57
CA GLU A 525 -57.97 -7.56 -5.53
C GLU A 525 -58.91 -8.05 -4.42
N LEU A 526 -59.09 -7.23 -3.40
CA LEU A 526 -60.06 -7.44 -2.33
C LEU A 526 -61.37 -6.74 -2.68
N GLN A 527 -62.41 -7.49 -3.01
CA GLN A 527 -63.72 -6.95 -3.40
C GLN A 527 -64.64 -6.66 -2.21
N CYS A 528 -64.06 -6.58 -1.02
CA CYS A 528 -64.74 -6.35 0.25
C CYS A 528 -65.45 -4.98 0.31
N HIS A 529 -65.01 -3.99 -0.48
CA HIS A 529 -65.58 -2.64 -0.51
C HIS A 529 -66.59 -2.39 -1.65
N SER A 530 -66.73 -3.30 -2.61
CA SER A 530 -67.66 -3.16 -3.77
C SER A 530 -69.04 -3.76 -3.53
N GLN A 531 -69.32 -4.25 -2.31
CA GLN A 531 -70.60 -4.85 -1.93
C GLN A 531 -71.53 -3.82 -1.30
N SER A 532 -72.84 -4.07 -1.35
CA SER A 532 -73.89 -3.17 -0.81
C SER A 532 -73.79 -2.92 0.70
N GLN A 533 -72.97 -3.69 1.43
CA GLN A 533 -72.56 -3.44 2.81
C GLN A 533 -71.04 -3.43 2.91
N PRO A 534 -70.42 -2.47 3.62
CA PRO A 534 -68.99 -2.43 3.82
C PRO A 534 -68.55 -3.65 4.62
N ASN A 535 -67.63 -4.43 4.05
CA ASN A 535 -67.07 -5.58 4.73
C ASN A 535 -66.09 -5.11 5.82
N THR A 536 -66.36 -5.49 7.07
CA THR A 536 -65.59 -5.06 8.24
C THR A 536 -64.53 -6.08 8.66
N LEU A 537 -64.34 -7.14 7.88
CA LEU A 537 -63.40 -8.20 8.22
C LEU A 537 -61.96 -7.72 8.08
N GLU A 538 -61.18 -7.94 9.12
CA GLU A 538 -59.75 -7.72 9.12
C GLU A 538 -59.07 -8.67 8.11
N GLN A 539 -58.11 -8.12 7.37
CA GLN A 539 -57.34 -8.83 6.36
C GLN A 539 -55.91 -9.00 6.88
N THR A 540 -55.33 -10.19 6.67
CA THR A 540 -53.93 -10.46 7.00
C THR A 540 -53.20 -10.82 5.71
N LEU A 541 -52.28 -9.98 5.27
CA LEU A 541 -51.61 -10.15 3.97
C LEU A 541 -50.39 -11.08 4.01
N GLY A 542 -49.75 -11.22 5.18
CA GLY A 542 -48.59 -12.10 5.37
C GLY A 542 -47.41 -11.71 4.49
N ILE A 543 -46.59 -12.71 4.13
CA ILE A 543 -45.42 -12.50 3.28
C ILE A 543 -45.84 -12.51 1.81
N ILE A 544 -45.49 -11.47 1.05
CA ILE A 544 -45.74 -11.41 -0.39
C ILE A 544 -44.45 -10.99 -1.08
N THR A 545 -43.95 -11.81 -2.01
CA THR A 545 -42.64 -11.56 -2.65
C THR A 545 -42.66 -11.72 -4.16
N CYS A 546 -42.14 -10.72 -4.88
CA CYS A 546 -41.77 -10.77 -6.29
C CYS A 546 -40.31 -10.35 -6.47
N THR A 547 -39.39 -10.92 -5.72
CA THR A 547 -37.99 -10.50 -5.76
C THR A 547 -37.21 -11.17 -6.88
N GLY A 548 -36.19 -10.47 -7.38
CA GLY A 548 -35.24 -11.06 -8.30
C GLY A 548 -34.40 -12.17 -7.67
N GLY A 549 -34.04 -13.16 -8.47
CA GLY A 549 -33.19 -14.27 -8.06
C GLY A 549 -31.78 -13.81 -7.75
N LYS A 550 -31.27 -14.19 -6.58
CA LYS A 550 -29.92 -13.87 -6.11
C LYS A 550 -28.97 -15.05 -6.29
N ILE A 551 -27.67 -14.77 -6.26
CA ILE A 551 -26.62 -15.80 -6.35
C ILE A 551 -26.22 -16.26 -4.96
N ASP A 552 -26.06 -17.58 -4.84
CA ASP A 552 -25.41 -18.18 -3.68
C ASP A 552 -23.88 -18.09 -3.87
N LYS A 553 -23.19 -17.46 -2.90
CA LYS A 553 -21.90 -16.75 -3.02
C LYS A 553 -20.64 -17.61 -3.29
N SER A 554 -20.73 -18.72 -4.03
CA SER A 554 -19.63 -19.70 -4.03
C SER A 554 -18.54 -19.50 -5.08
N TYR A 555 -18.78 -18.95 -6.28
CA TYR A 555 -17.69 -18.85 -7.29
C TYR A 555 -17.80 -17.78 -8.38
N TYR A 556 -18.98 -17.24 -8.70
CA TYR A 556 -19.17 -16.27 -9.79
C TYR A 556 -20.04 -15.09 -9.36
N GLU A 557 -19.56 -13.87 -9.55
CA GLU A 557 -20.25 -12.62 -9.18
C GLU A 557 -21.22 -12.16 -10.29
N ALA A 558 -22.19 -13.01 -10.68
CA ALA A 558 -23.22 -12.61 -11.63
C ALA A 558 -24.29 -11.70 -10.97
N GLY A 559 -24.96 -10.89 -11.78
CA GLY A 559 -25.98 -9.94 -11.37
C GLY A 559 -27.25 -10.63 -10.90
N ALA A 560 -27.82 -10.13 -9.81
CA ALA A 560 -29.15 -10.51 -9.34
C ALA A 560 -30.22 -10.02 -10.33
N GLY A 561 -31.32 -10.78 -10.43
CA GLY A 561 -32.48 -10.31 -11.18
C GLY A 561 -33.11 -9.06 -10.54
N GLY A 562 -33.84 -8.29 -11.34
CA GLY A 562 -34.68 -7.20 -10.86
C GLY A 562 -35.92 -7.72 -10.11
N ASP A 563 -36.48 -6.89 -9.25
CA ASP A 563 -37.71 -7.18 -8.52
C ASP A 563 -38.92 -6.85 -9.37
N GLY A 564 -39.87 -7.79 -9.45
CA GLY A 564 -41.08 -7.69 -10.25
C GLY A 564 -42.10 -6.68 -9.72
N ARG A 565 -43.39 -6.96 -9.91
CA ARG A 565 -44.46 -6.02 -9.57
C ARG A 565 -45.48 -6.66 -8.64
N ILE A 566 -45.94 -5.88 -7.67
CA ILE A 566 -47.03 -6.25 -6.77
C ILE A 566 -48.06 -5.11 -6.82
N ALA A 567 -49.32 -5.44 -7.07
CA ALA A 567 -50.43 -4.49 -6.98
C ALA A 567 -51.51 -5.06 -6.06
N ILE A 568 -51.95 -4.25 -5.10
CA ILE A 568 -52.96 -4.63 -4.11
C ILE A 568 -54.08 -3.60 -4.11
N TYR A 569 -55.29 -4.05 -4.42
CA TYR A 569 -56.50 -3.24 -4.48
C TYR A 569 -57.49 -3.62 -3.40
N GLY A 570 -58.30 -2.65 -2.97
CA GLY A 570 -59.43 -2.90 -2.07
C GLY A 570 -59.11 -2.87 -0.58
N ILE A 571 -57.91 -2.42 -0.21
CA ILE A 571 -57.49 -2.20 1.17
C ILE A 571 -56.42 -1.11 1.24
N GLU A 572 -56.35 -0.38 2.36
CA GLU A 572 -55.25 0.51 2.68
C GLU A 572 -54.18 -0.27 3.47
N LEU A 573 -52.94 -0.26 2.99
CA LEU A 573 -51.85 -1.00 3.62
C LEU A 573 -51.26 -0.24 4.81
N SER A 574 -51.14 -0.91 5.95
CA SER A 574 -50.44 -0.34 7.10
C SER A 574 -48.93 -0.34 6.89
N SER A 575 -48.21 0.44 7.70
CA SER A 575 -46.74 0.40 7.71
C SER A 575 -46.19 -0.97 8.15
N GLU A 576 -46.95 -1.75 8.90
CA GLU A 576 -46.55 -3.11 9.30
C GLU A 576 -46.68 -4.09 8.12
N ASP A 577 -47.78 -4.01 7.36
CA ASP A 577 -47.97 -4.84 6.16
C ASP A 577 -46.83 -4.65 5.15
N LEU A 578 -46.41 -3.40 4.94
CA LEU A 578 -45.33 -3.06 4.03
C LEU A 578 -43.97 -3.66 4.41
N LYS A 579 -43.76 -4.10 5.66
CA LYS A 579 -42.52 -4.80 6.07
C LYS A 579 -42.45 -6.22 5.53
N HIS A 580 -43.60 -6.82 5.20
CA HIS A 580 -43.71 -8.22 4.75
C HIS A 580 -43.96 -8.35 3.25
N ILE A 581 -44.05 -7.23 2.53
CA ILE A 581 -44.31 -7.18 1.09
C ILE A 581 -43.07 -6.63 0.38
N ASN A 582 -42.49 -7.40 -0.55
CA ASN A 582 -41.28 -7.01 -1.27
C ASN A 582 -41.31 -7.45 -2.75
N PRO A 583 -41.22 -6.55 -3.75
CA PRO A 583 -40.99 -5.11 -3.66
C PRO A 583 -42.19 -4.32 -3.14
N LYS A 584 -42.00 -3.01 -2.91
CA LYS A 584 -43.08 -2.12 -2.48
C LYS A 584 -44.27 -2.21 -3.45
N PRO A 585 -45.49 -2.51 -2.98
CA PRO A 585 -46.64 -2.69 -3.85
C PRO A 585 -47.19 -1.35 -4.33
N PHE A 586 -47.80 -1.34 -5.53
CA PHE A 586 -48.80 -0.35 -5.88
C PHE A 586 -50.07 -0.63 -5.07
N ASN A 587 -50.62 0.37 -4.38
CA ASN A 587 -51.79 0.18 -3.52
C ASN A 587 -52.84 1.27 -3.73
N ARG A 588 -54.11 0.85 -3.89
CA ARG A 588 -55.29 1.72 -3.96
C ARG A 588 -56.52 1.05 -3.34
N MET A 589 -57.43 1.86 -2.80
CA MET A 589 -58.71 1.37 -2.28
C MET A 589 -59.68 0.88 -3.36
N GLN A 590 -59.52 1.35 -4.60
CA GLN A 590 -60.39 0.98 -5.72
C GLN A 590 -59.55 0.69 -6.96
N ARG A 591 -59.99 -0.32 -7.72
CA ARG A 591 -59.41 -0.74 -9.00
C ARG A 591 -59.71 0.27 -10.10
#